data_AF-A0A7C3TKI4-F1
#
_entry.id   AF-A0A7C3TKI4-F1
#
_cell.length_a   1.000
_cell.length_b   1.000
_cell.length_c   1.000
_cell.angle_alpha   90.00
_cell.angle_beta   90.00
_cell.angle_gamma   90.00
#
_symmetry.space_group_name_H-M   'P 1'
#
loop_
_entity.id
_entity.type
_entity.pdbx_description
1 polymer ?
#
loop_
_entity_poly.entity_id
_entity_poly.type
_entity_poly.pdbx_seq_one_letter_code
_entity_poly.pdbx_strand_id
1 'polypeptide(L)'
;MVCISCTYQRPLFSIRTFSKENTDSITGQIKSTKGYNYWSIKKMTRLGGYSKIIIMDSVRNKITTSYSKRNPLHIHDGNIRYYKKVCYYSASGEIEKITKYINQNHYRFSRKIIDKTIYYQNGKRIKSLHE
;
A
#
# COMPACT_ATOMS: atom_id res chain seq x y z
N MET A 1 -18.04 -7.10 -7.92
CA MET A 1 -17.99 -6.22 -6.74
C MET A 1 -16.77 -5.30 -6.84
N VAL A 2 -16.94 -4.08 -7.36
CA VAL A 2 -15.85 -3.12 -7.57
C VAL A 2 -15.74 -2.26 -6.30
N CYS A 3 -14.75 -2.55 -5.46
CA CYS A 3 -14.51 -1.79 -4.24
C CYS A 3 -13.98 -0.39 -4.59
N ILE A 4 -14.88 0.60 -4.56
CA ILE A 4 -14.59 2.03 -4.55
C ILE A 4 -13.94 2.35 -3.20
N SER A 5 -12.61 2.32 -3.11
CA SER A 5 -11.89 3.11 -2.10
C SER A 5 -10.46 3.34 -2.53
N CYS A 6 -10.07 4.61 -2.55
CA CYS A 6 -8.84 5.22 -3.07
C CYS A 6 -8.94 5.55 -4.56
N THR A 7 -8.86 6.85 -4.88
CA THR A 7 -8.51 7.43 -6.20
C THR A 7 -7.11 7.03 -6.71
N TYR A 8 -6.58 5.93 -6.18
CA TYR A 8 -5.62 5.03 -6.81
C TYR A 8 -6.44 3.87 -7.40
N GLN A 9 -7.25 4.16 -8.41
CA GLN A 9 -7.75 3.08 -9.27
C GLN A 9 -6.51 2.30 -9.70
N ARG A 10 -6.47 0.99 -9.39
CA ARG A 10 -5.59 0.08 -10.11
C ARG A 10 -5.82 0.42 -11.58
N PRO A 11 -4.81 0.92 -12.28
CA PRO A 11 -5.02 1.31 -13.66
C PRO A 11 -5.55 0.07 -14.38
N LEU A 12 -6.60 0.24 -15.18
CA LEU A 12 -7.25 -0.87 -15.88
C LEU A 12 -6.22 -1.69 -16.67
N PHE A 13 -5.14 -1.03 -17.11
CA PHE A 13 -3.98 -1.63 -17.75
C PHE A 13 -2.69 -1.19 -17.03
N SER A 14 -2.07 -2.14 -16.31
CA SER A 14 -0.77 -1.96 -15.66
C SER A 14 0.21 -3.03 -16.14
N ILE A 15 1.38 -2.64 -16.61
CA ILE A 15 2.45 -3.56 -17.01
C ILE A 15 3.50 -3.55 -15.90
N ARG A 16 3.85 -4.74 -15.40
CA ARG A 16 4.91 -4.88 -14.41
C ARG A 16 6.25 -4.61 -15.09
N THR A 17 7.05 -3.72 -14.50
CA THR A 17 8.37 -3.34 -15.05
C THR A 17 9.50 -4.06 -14.34
N PHE A 18 9.37 -4.29 -13.03
CA PHE A 18 10.35 -5.08 -12.28
C PHE A 18 9.71 -5.75 -11.06
N SER A 19 10.39 -6.76 -10.54
CA SER A 19 10.10 -7.44 -9.28
C SER A 19 11.41 -7.75 -8.59
N LYS A 20 11.52 -7.41 -7.32
CA LYS A 20 12.68 -7.73 -6.47
C LYS A 20 12.17 -8.23 -5.14
N GLU A 21 12.76 -9.31 -4.67
CA GLU A 21 12.47 -9.87 -3.35
C GLU A 21 13.77 -9.97 -2.57
N ASN A 22 13.75 -9.47 -1.34
CA ASN A 22 14.87 -9.53 -0.42
C ASN A 22 14.38 -10.09 0.90
N THR A 23 15.12 -11.02 1.46
CA THR A 23 14.91 -11.50 2.83
C THR A 23 16.00 -10.92 3.70
N ASP A 24 15.60 -10.26 4.79
CA ASP A 24 16.53 -9.79 5.81
C ASP A 24 16.96 -10.99 6.66
N SER A 25 18.26 -11.29 6.68
CA SER A 25 18.83 -12.42 7.41
C SER A 25 18.77 -12.25 8.92
N ILE A 26 18.66 -11.02 9.43
CA ILE A 26 18.63 -10.72 10.87
C ILE A 26 17.20 -10.79 11.39
N THR A 27 16.25 -10.16 10.69
CA THR A 27 14.86 -10.06 11.15
C THR A 27 13.93 -11.13 10.56
N GLY A 28 14.40 -11.91 9.59
CA GLY A 28 13.58 -12.84 8.82
C GLY A 28 12.52 -12.16 7.95
N GLN A 29 12.53 -10.84 7.85
CA GLN A 29 11.52 -10.09 7.12
C GLN A 29 11.70 -10.27 5.61
N ILE A 30 10.60 -10.61 4.93
CA ILE A 30 10.58 -10.72 3.48
C ILE A 30 10.02 -9.43 2.90
N LYS A 31 10.82 -8.74 2.08
CA LYS A 31 10.46 -7.51 1.39
C LYS A 31 10.38 -7.76 -0.11
N SER A 32 9.15 -7.76 -0.64
CA SER A 32 8.86 -7.88 -2.07
C SER A 32 8.50 -6.50 -2.65
N THR A 33 9.32 -5.99 -3.57
CA THR A 33 9.13 -4.70 -4.25
C THR A 33 8.83 -4.93 -5.72
N LYS A 34 7.74 -4.36 -6.21
CA LYS A 34 7.28 -4.49 -7.60
C LYS A 34 7.03 -3.13 -8.21
N GLY A 35 7.52 -2.91 -9.42
CA GLY A 35 7.27 -1.72 -10.23
C GLY A 35 6.23 -1.96 -11.29
N TYR A 36 5.43 -0.93 -11.57
CA TYR A 36 4.40 -0.98 -12.58
C TYR A 36 4.36 0.34 -13.34
N ASN A 37 4.23 0.24 -14.66
CA ASN A 37 3.84 1.36 -15.50
C ASN A 37 2.36 1.22 -15.86
N TYR A 38 1.69 2.36 -16.03
CA TYR A 38 0.30 2.38 -16.38
C TYR A 38 -0.09 3.52 -17.30
N TRP A 39 -1.11 3.24 -18.11
CA TRP A 39 -1.76 4.24 -18.94
C TRP A 39 -2.88 4.92 -18.16
N SER A 40 -2.86 6.26 -18.18
CA SER A 40 -3.91 7.08 -17.60
C SER A 40 -4.80 7.61 -18.71
N ILE A 41 -6.04 7.10 -18.81
CA ILE A 41 -7.05 7.57 -19.79
C ILE A 41 -7.25 9.09 -19.67
N LYS A 42 -7.26 9.64 -18.44
CA LYS A 42 -7.41 11.08 -18.19
C LYS A 42 -6.31 11.97 -18.77
N LYS A 43 -5.15 11.43 -19.13
CA LYS A 43 -4.02 12.24 -19.60
C LYS A 43 -3.59 11.90 -21.02
N MET A 44 -4.11 10.82 -21.64
CA MET A 44 -3.87 10.30 -23.00
C MET A 44 -2.41 10.22 -23.52
N THR A 45 -1.42 10.79 -22.82
CA THR A 45 -0.04 10.98 -23.28
C THR A 45 1.01 10.71 -22.21
N ARG A 46 0.62 10.40 -20.96
CA ARG A 46 1.57 10.16 -19.85
C ARG A 46 1.48 8.75 -19.30
N LEU A 47 2.56 7.98 -19.53
CA LEU A 47 2.90 6.78 -18.76
C LEU A 47 3.16 7.19 -17.31
N GLY A 48 2.30 6.75 -16.41
CA GLY A 48 2.51 6.88 -14.97
C GLY A 48 3.24 5.66 -14.42
N GLY A 49 4.03 5.85 -13.37
CA GLY A 49 4.64 4.74 -12.65
C GLY A 49 4.06 4.62 -11.23
N TYR A 50 4.05 3.40 -10.68
CA TYR A 50 3.96 3.21 -9.24
C TYR A 50 4.80 2.02 -8.80
N SER A 51 5.22 2.04 -7.53
CA SER A 51 5.77 0.85 -6.87
C SER A 51 4.83 0.34 -5.81
N LYS A 52 4.75 -0.98 -5.71
CA LYS A 52 4.15 -1.73 -4.63
C LYS A 52 5.27 -2.34 -3.81
N ILE A 53 5.28 -2.12 -2.50
CA ILE A 53 6.17 -2.80 -1.56
C ILE A 53 5.30 -3.63 -0.63
N ILE A 54 5.65 -4.90 -0.45
CA ILE A 54 5.06 -5.81 0.53
C ILE A 54 6.18 -6.18 1.48
N ILE A 55 5.97 -5.98 2.78
CA ILE A 55 6.86 -6.44 3.84
C ILE A 55 6.07 -7.44 4.67
N MET A 56 6.58 -8.66 4.75
CA MET A 56 6.03 -9.75 5.55
C MET A 56 6.97 -9.97 6.73
N ASP A 57 6.43 -9.78 7.92
CA ASP A 57 7.12 -9.92 9.20
C ASP A 57 6.49 -11.13 9.89
N SER A 58 7.15 -12.29 9.76
CA SER A 58 6.69 -13.57 10.30
C SER A 58 6.70 -13.59 11.83
N VAL A 59 7.63 -12.87 12.46
CA VAL A 59 7.73 -12.77 13.92
C VAL A 59 6.57 -11.97 14.49
N ARG A 60 6.17 -10.89 13.82
CA ARG A 60 5.10 -9.99 14.31
C ARG A 60 3.74 -10.23 13.66
N ASN A 61 3.56 -11.33 12.92
CA ASN A 61 2.35 -11.68 12.18
C ASN A 61 1.76 -10.48 11.41
N LYS A 62 2.62 -9.73 10.71
CA LYS A 62 2.28 -8.42 10.16
C LYS A 62 2.66 -8.35 8.69
N ILE A 63 1.69 -7.97 7.85
CA ILE A 63 1.90 -7.69 6.43
C ILE A 63 1.67 -6.22 6.16
N THR A 64 2.71 -5.51 5.73
CA THR A 64 2.62 -4.12 5.29
C THR A 64 2.66 -4.07 3.77
N THR A 65 1.62 -3.52 3.16
CA THR A 65 1.61 -3.20 1.72
C THR A 65 1.59 -1.69 1.54
N SER A 66 2.57 -1.14 0.84
CA SER A 66 2.58 0.27 0.46
C SER A 66 2.60 0.45 -1.06
N TYR A 67 1.97 1.52 -1.51
CA TYR A 67 1.93 1.95 -2.89
C TYR A 67 2.37 3.41 -2.97
N SER A 68 3.33 3.69 -3.84
CA SER A 68 3.87 5.02 -4.05
C SER A 68 3.91 5.34 -5.53
N LYS A 69 3.40 6.50 -5.93
CA LYS A 69 3.52 7.00 -7.30
C LYS A 69 5.00 7.27 -7.63
N ARG A 70 5.37 7.00 -8.88
CA ARG A 70 6.66 7.35 -9.48
C ARG A 70 6.38 8.28 -10.67
N ASN A 71 7.24 9.27 -10.87
CA ASN A 71 7.23 10.04 -12.10
C ASN A 71 7.93 9.24 -13.23
N PRO A 72 7.86 9.69 -14.49
CA PRO A 72 8.52 9.02 -15.62
C PRO A 72 10.04 8.85 -15.46
N LEU A 73 10.67 9.70 -14.64
CA LEU A 73 12.09 9.62 -14.31
C LEU A 73 12.40 8.61 -13.19
N HIS A 74 11.41 7.82 -12.76
CA HIS A 74 11.51 6.91 -11.61
C HIS A 74 11.84 7.59 -10.27
N ILE A 75 11.78 8.92 -10.22
CA ILE A 75 12.02 9.73 -9.03
C ILE A 75 10.71 9.85 -8.24
N HIS A 76 10.85 9.90 -6.93
CA HIS A 76 9.75 10.25 -6.05
C HIS A 76 9.46 11.76 -6.19
N ASP A 77 8.49 12.11 -7.03
CA ASP A 77 8.01 13.50 -7.18
C ASP A 77 7.47 14.01 -5.83
N GLY A 78 7.93 15.15 -5.32
CA GLY A 78 7.65 15.64 -3.96
C GLY A 78 6.16 15.80 -3.59
N ASN A 79 5.27 15.63 -4.58
CA ASN A 79 3.82 15.56 -4.47
C ASN A 79 3.26 14.12 -4.49
N ILE A 80 3.84 13.20 -3.71
CA ILE A 80 3.36 11.81 -3.65
C ILE A 80 2.29 11.63 -2.59
N ARG A 81 1.14 11.12 -3.04
CA ARG A 81 0.21 10.41 -2.15
C ARG A 81 0.73 8.99 -1.92
N TYR A 82 1.00 8.61 -0.68
CA TYR A 82 1.37 7.24 -0.30
C TYR A 82 0.14 6.55 0.24
N TYR A 83 -0.21 5.40 -0.34
CA TYR A 83 -1.21 4.51 0.26
C TYR A 83 -0.47 3.40 0.99
N LYS A 84 -0.75 3.23 2.28
CA LYS A 84 -0.19 2.16 3.10
C LYS A 84 -1.34 1.39 3.75
N LYS A 85 -1.33 0.07 3.58
CA LYS A 85 -2.20 -0.87 4.27
C LYS A 85 -1.33 -1.75 5.16
N VAL A 86 -1.67 -1.85 6.43
CA VAL A 86 -1.03 -2.77 7.38
C VAL A 86 -2.11 -3.75 7.82
N CYS A 87 -1.85 -5.04 7.64
CA CYS A 87 -2.66 -6.12 8.16
C CYS A 87 -1.90 -6.77 9.32
N TYR A 88 -2.58 -6.96 10.44
CA TYR A 88 -2.13 -7.74 11.59
C TYR A 88 -2.94 -9.02 11.64
N TYR A 89 -2.24 -10.11 11.92
CA TYR A 89 -2.79 -11.44 11.99
C TYR A 89 -2.58 -12.03 13.38
N SER A 90 -3.51 -12.87 13.81
CA SER A 90 -3.36 -13.71 14.98
C SER A 90 -2.31 -14.79 14.74
N ALA A 91 -1.90 -15.49 15.79
CA ALA A 91 -1.04 -16.68 15.66
C ALA A 91 -1.72 -17.81 14.84
N SER A 92 -3.05 -17.86 14.81
CA SER A 92 -3.83 -18.79 13.99
C SER A 92 -3.97 -18.36 12.52
N GLY A 93 -3.42 -17.20 12.13
CA GLY A 93 -3.47 -16.67 10.76
C GLY A 93 -4.75 -15.92 10.41
N GLU A 94 -5.62 -15.65 11.38
CA GLU A 94 -6.82 -14.82 11.17
C GLU A 94 -6.46 -13.34 11.17
N ILE A 95 -7.19 -12.52 10.39
CA ILE A 95 -6.98 -11.07 10.39
C ILE A 95 -7.59 -10.49 11.68
N GLU A 96 -6.79 -9.78 12.47
CA GLU A 96 -7.26 -9.08 13.68
C GLU A 96 -7.50 -7.59 13.41
N LYS A 97 -6.61 -6.97 12.65
CA LYS A 97 -6.61 -5.52 12.48
C LYS A 97 -6.09 -5.14 11.10
N ILE A 98 -6.80 -4.25 10.43
CA ILE A 98 -6.34 -3.61 9.20
C ILE A 98 -6.30 -2.11 9.42
N THR A 99 -5.12 -1.52 9.28
CA THR A 99 -4.97 -0.06 9.26
C THR A 99 -4.63 0.43 7.85
N LYS A 100 -5.35 1.43 7.38
CA LYS A 100 -5.17 2.09 6.09
C LYS A 100 -4.78 3.54 6.30
N TYR A 101 -3.70 3.94 5.65
CA TYR A 101 -3.20 5.30 5.65
C TYR A 101 -3.15 5.84 4.22
N ILE A 102 -3.57 7.08 4.05
CA ILE A 102 -3.22 7.89 2.88
C ILE A 102 -2.48 9.11 3.39
N ASN A 103 -1.19 9.19 3.09
CA ASN A 103 -0.40 10.40 3.33
C ASN A 103 -0.23 11.13 2.01
N GLN A 104 -0.39 12.44 1.99
CA GLN A 104 0.04 13.27 0.89
C GLN A 104 1.25 14.07 1.37
N ASN A 105 2.41 13.78 0.82
CA ASN A 105 3.53 14.68 0.95
C ASN A 105 3.38 15.73 -0.15
N HIS A 106 3.50 16.98 0.27
CA HIS A 106 3.75 18.14 -0.59
C HIS A 106 5.10 18.70 -0.13
N TYR A 107 5.88 19.31 -1.04
CA TYR A 107 7.27 19.77 -0.82
C TYR A 107 7.63 20.38 0.55
N ARG A 108 6.67 20.97 1.29
CA ARG A 108 6.88 21.57 2.62
C ARG A 108 6.06 20.94 3.75
N PHE A 109 5.07 20.09 3.45
CA PHE A 109 4.13 19.58 4.45
C PHE A 109 3.69 18.15 4.12
N SER A 110 3.66 17.30 5.14
CA SER A 110 3.01 15.99 5.07
C SER A 110 1.63 16.10 5.71
N ARG A 111 0.59 15.68 4.99
CA ARG A 111 -0.77 15.61 5.51
C ARG A 111 -1.27 14.18 5.47
N LYS A 112 -1.76 13.68 6.60
CA LYS A 112 -2.54 12.44 6.64
C LYS A 112 -3.97 12.76 6.18
N ILE A 113 -4.35 12.21 5.02
CA ILE A 113 -5.69 12.37 4.42
C ILE A 113 -6.65 11.34 4.99
N ILE A 114 -6.17 10.11 5.15
CA ILE A 114 -6.95 9.01 5.72
C ILE A 114 -6.11 8.34 6.79
N ASP A 115 -6.69 8.19 7.97
CA ASP A 115 -6.30 7.22 8.99
C ASP A 115 -7.54 6.39 9.30
N LYS A 116 -7.54 5.12 8.92
CA LYS A 116 -8.67 4.25 9.19
C LYS A 116 -8.17 2.92 9.69
N THR A 117 -8.52 2.61 10.92
CA THR A 117 -8.33 1.29 11.50
C THR A 117 -9.64 0.54 11.49
N ILE A 118 -9.58 -0.73 11.11
CA ILE A 118 -10.70 -1.67 11.09
C ILE A 118 -10.29 -2.87 11.91
N TYR A 119 -11.09 -3.19 12.91
CA TYR A 119 -10.88 -4.35 13.78
C TYR A 119 -11.74 -5.51 13.33
N TYR A 120 -11.23 -6.71 13.59
CA TYR A 120 -11.85 -7.97 13.26
C TYR A 120 -11.80 -8.89 14.49
N GLN A 121 -12.85 -9.68 14.67
CA GLN A 121 -12.94 -10.73 15.68
C GLN A 121 -13.62 -11.92 15.03
N ASN A 122 -13.01 -13.10 15.11
CA ASN A 122 -13.49 -14.34 14.49
C ASN A 122 -13.83 -14.15 13.00
N GLY A 123 -12.93 -13.48 12.26
CA GLY A 123 -13.09 -13.15 10.85
C GLY A 123 -14.13 -12.08 10.50
N LYS A 124 -14.93 -11.58 11.46
CA LYS A 124 -15.95 -10.55 11.22
C LYS A 124 -15.47 -9.18 11.64
N ARG A 125 -15.81 -8.16 10.84
CA ARG A 125 -15.50 -6.76 11.15
C ARG A 125 -16.33 -6.32 12.36
N ILE A 126 -15.65 -5.76 13.35
CA ILE A 126 -16.30 -5.13 14.52
C ILE A 126 -16.19 -3.61 14.44
N LYS A 127 -17.14 -2.89 15.04
CA LYS A 127 -16.99 -1.46 15.29
C LYS A 127 -15.96 -1.28 16.41
N SER A 128 -15.12 -0.26 16.30
CA SER A 128 -14.20 0.13 17.38
C SER A 128 -15.01 0.29 18.67
N LEU A 129 -14.58 -0.32 19.78
CA LEU A 129 -15.17 -0.10 21.11
C LEU A 129 -14.87 1.31 21.66
N HIS A 130 -14.02 2.07 20.97
CA HIS A 130 -13.73 3.48 21.23
C HIS A 130 -14.03 4.30 19.96
N GLU A 131 -15.29 4.69 19.79
CA GLU A 131 -15.73 5.86 19.01
C GLU A 131 -16.88 6.50 19.79
#